data_AF-A0A8J1LNT5-F1
#
_entry.id   AF-A0A8J1LNT5-F1
#
_cell.length_a   1.000
_cell.length_b   1.000
_cell.length_c   1.000
_cell.angle_alpha   90.00
_cell.angle_beta   90.00
_cell.angle_gamma   90.00
#
_symmetry.space_group_name_H-M   'P 1'
#
loop_
_entity.id
_entity.type
_entity.pdbx_description
1 polymer ?
#
loop_
_entity_poly.entity_id
_entity_poly.type
_entity_poly.pdbx_seq_one_letter_code
_entity_poly.pdbx_strand_id
1 'polypeptide(L)'
;MNVFDLEAAFPMATYIFAKGAREQYEKLSNMYNHTNKLYDHLGDYLTFDTKAVSVEEFFGDLSSFLTLFLEAVKENNKRREMEEKMKRAKIAKEKAEREKLERQHKKKKLIDINKEGDETGVMDSLLEALQSGAALRDHRKRSPKTNDNRQVALEKSRSRHHGRMVPV
;
A
#
# COMPACT_ATOMS: atom_id res chain seq x y z
N MET A 1 -39.08 -59.37 -27.04
CA MET A 1 -39.15 -58.25 -28.00
C MET A 1 -38.72 -58.81 -29.34
N ASN A 2 -39.61 -58.82 -30.31
CA ASN A 2 -39.40 -59.55 -31.57
C ASN A 2 -38.47 -58.72 -32.48
N VAL A 3 -37.79 -59.35 -33.43
CA VAL A 3 -36.86 -58.64 -34.35
C VAL A 3 -37.57 -57.51 -35.12
N PHE A 4 -38.85 -57.70 -35.46
CA PHE A 4 -39.72 -56.67 -36.04
C PHE A 4 -39.96 -55.46 -35.13
N ASP A 5 -39.97 -55.62 -33.79
CA ASP A 5 -40.12 -54.51 -32.85
C ASP A 5 -38.84 -53.67 -32.76
N LEU A 6 -37.67 -54.30 -32.93
CA LEU A 6 -36.37 -53.60 -32.94
C LEU A 6 -36.17 -52.78 -34.23
N GLU A 7 -36.64 -53.29 -35.37
CA GLU A 7 -36.50 -52.65 -36.68
C GLU A 7 -37.35 -51.37 -36.79
N ALA A 8 -38.50 -51.31 -36.12
CA ALA A 8 -39.33 -50.11 -36.02
C ALA A 8 -38.86 -49.12 -34.92
N ALA A 9 -38.19 -49.60 -33.88
CA ALA A 9 -37.73 -48.75 -32.77
C ALA A 9 -36.61 -47.79 -33.17
N PHE A 10 -35.70 -48.20 -34.07
CA PHE A 10 -34.58 -47.37 -34.49
C PHE A 10 -34.99 -46.13 -35.32
N PRO A 11 -35.85 -46.23 -36.36
CA PRO A 11 -36.40 -45.06 -37.06
C PRO A 11 -37.15 -44.10 -36.13
N MET A 12 -37.89 -44.63 -35.15
CA MET A 12 -38.61 -43.80 -34.17
C MET A 12 -37.67 -43.07 -33.21
N ALA A 13 -36.66 -43.77 -32.67
CA ALA A 13 -35.66 -43.17 -31.79
C ALA A 13 -34.83 -42.10 -32.52
N THR A 14 -34.41 -42.37 -33.76
CA THR A 14 -33.68 -41.41 -34.59
C THR A 14 -34.54 -40.21 -34.97
N TYR A 15 -35.84 -40.39 -35.24
CA TYR A 15 -36.76 -39.28 -35.48
C TYR A 15 -36.94 -38.39 -34.24
N ILE A 16 -37.17 -38.98 -33.06
CA ILE A 16 -37.31 -38.23 -31.79
C ILE A 16 -36.03 -37.46 -31.50
N PHE A 17 -34.87 -38.12 -31.63
CA PHE A 17 -33.57 -37.46 -31.47
C PHE A 17 -33.38 -36.32 -32.46
N ALA A 18 -33.61 -36.55 -33.76
CA ALA A 18 -33.42 -35.54 -34.79
C ALA A 18 -34.36 -34.34 -34.58
N LYS A 19 -35.60 -34.57 -34.15
CA LYS A 19 -36.52 -33.48 -33.79
C LYS A 19 -35.97 -32.66 -32.62
N GLY A 20 -35.58 -33.32 -31.52
CA GLY A 20 -35.00 -32.63 -30.36
C GLY A 20 -33.71 -31.89 -30.70
N ALA A 21 -32.83 -32.50 -31.51
CA ALA A 21 -31.58 -31.89 -31.95
C ALA A 21 -31.82 -30.62 -32.80
N ARG A 22 -32.81 -30.65 -33.71
CA ARG A 22 -33.19 -29.46 -34.50
C ARG A 22 -33.72 -28.34 -33.62
N GLU A 23 -34.59 -28.65 -32.66
CA GLU A 23 -35.11 -27.63 -31.73
C GLU A 23 -33.99 -26.99 -30.89
N GLN A 24 -33.00 -27.77 -30.45
CA GLN A 24 -31.83 -27.23 -29.74
C GLN A 24 -30.93 -26.40 -30.67
N TYR A 25 -30.71 -26.86 -31.89
CA TYR A 25 -29.93 -26.13 -32.90
C TYR A 25 -30.57 -24.77 -33.22
N GLU A 26 -31.89 -24.73 -33.43
CA GLU A 26 -32.59 -23.47 -33.71
C GLU A 26 -32.43 -22.45 -32.58
N LYS A 27 -32.54 -22.91 -31.32
CA LYS A 27 -32.28 -22.05 -30.15
C LYS A 27 -30.87 -21.50 -30.16
N LEU A 28 -29.87 -22.37 -30.36
CA LEU A 28 -28.47 -21.97 -30.38
C LEU A 28 -28.17 -21.02 -31.54
N SER A 29 -28.72 -21.28 -32.72
CA SER A 29 -28.60 -20.43 -33.91
C SER A 29 -29.20 -19.05 -33.66
N ASN A 30 -30.38 -18.97 -33.05
CA ASN A 30 -31.00 -17.70 -32.67
C ASN A 30 -30.15 -16.92 -31.67
N MET A 31 -29.58 -17.59 -30.66
CA MET A 31 -28.67 -16.95 -29.69
C MET A 31 -27.40 -16.44 -30.38
N TYR A 32 -26.79 -17.25 -31.24
CA TYR A 32 -25.59 -16.86 -31.99
C TYR A 32 -25.83 -15.63 -32.87
N ASN A 33 -26.94 -15.62 -33.62
CA ASN A 33 -27.33 -14.48 -34.44
C ASN A 33 -27.62 -13.23 -33.60
N HIS A 34 -28.19 -13.40 -32.41
CA HIS A 34 -28.41 -12.29 -31.48
C HIS A 34 -27.08 -11.71 -30.97
N THR A 35 -26.13 -12.56 -30.58
CA THR A 35 -24.79 -12.14 -30.14
C THR A 35 -24.05 -11.38 -31.24
N ASN A 36 -24.09 -11.86 -32.49
CA ASN A 36 -23.46 -11.15 -33.61
C ASN A 36 -24.06 -9.76 -33.83
N LYS A 37 -25.39 -9.61 -33.74
CA LYS A 37 -26.04 -8.29 -33.84
C LYS A 37 -25.62 -7.34 -32.73
N LEU A 38 -25.46 -7.84 -31.50
CA LEU A 38 -24.95 -7.01 -30.40
C LEU A 38 -23.51 -6.57 -30.65
N TYR A 39 -22.69 -7.45 -31.24
CA TYR A 39 -21.32 -7.10 -31.61
C TYR A 39 -21.29 -6.04 -32.72
N ASP A 40 -22.12 -6.17 -33.76
CA ASP A 40 -22.27 -5.16 -34.81
C ASP A 40 -22.70 -3.80 -34.24
N HIS A 41 -23.71 -3.77 -33.36
CA HIS A 41 -24.12 -2.55 -32.69
C HIS A 41 -23.00 -1.93 -31.83
N LEU A 42 -22.15 -2.77 -31.22
CA LEU A 42 -20.99 -2.30 -30.46
C LEU A 42 -19.94 -1.68 -31.40
N GLY A 43 -19.73 -2.29 -32.56
CA GLY A 43 -18.92 -1.74 -33.66
C GLY A 43 -19.39 -0.35 -34.08
N ASP A 44 -20.69 -0.19 -34.30
CA ASP A 44 -21.28 1.11 -34.64
C ASP A 44 -21.10 2.13 -33.50
N TYR A 45 -21.32 1.72 -32.26
CA TYR A 45 -21.25 2.58 -31.09
C TYR A 45 -19.82 3.07 -30.79
N LEU A 46 -18.83 2.17 -30.89
CA LEU A 46 -17.42 2.47 -30.65
C LEU A 46 -16.64 2.82 -31.91
N THR A 47 -17.31 2.84 -33.07
CA THR A 47 -16.76 3.19 -34.39
C THR A 47 -15.58 2.33 -34.84
N PHE A 48 -15.74 1.01 -34.84
CA PHE A 48 -14.77 0.06 -35.40
C PHE A 48 -15.42 -0.97 -36.33
N ASP A 49 -14.61 -1.60 -37.20
CA ASP A 49 -15.08 -2.62 -38.13
C ASP A 49 -15.15 -4.00 -37.47
N THR A 50 -16.37 -4.51 -37.25
CA THR A 50 -16.63 -5.82 -36.65
C THR A 50 -16.20 -7.00 -37.52
N LYS A 51 -15.91 -6.77 -38.81
CA LYS A 51 -15.37 -7.80 -39.71
C LYS A 51 -13.86 -7.86 -39.68
N ALA A 52 -13.21 -6.77 -39.28
CA ALA A 52 -11.76 -6.69 -39.16
C ALA A 52 -11.26 -7.27 -37.84
N VAL A 53 -12.04 -7.12 -36.76
CA VAL A 53 -11.68 -7.56 -35.40
C VAL A 53 -12.65 -8.64 -34.95
N SER A 54 -12.15 -9.81 -34.55
CA SER A 54 -13.02 -10.87 -34.02
C SER A 54 -13.56 -10.54 -32.64
N VAL A 55 -14.67 -11.18 -32.24
CA VAL A 55 -15.24 -11.02 -30.89
C VAL A 55 -14.21 -11.41 -29.82
N GLU A 56 -13.44 -12.48 -30.04
CA GLU A 56 -12.41 -12.90 -29.08
C GLU A 56 -11.28 -11.89 -28.95
N GLU A 57 -10.82 -11.31 -30.07
CA GLU A 57 -9.77 -10.30 -30.09
C GLU A 57 -10.22 -9.03 -29.36
N PHE A 58 -11.39 -8.49 -29.70
CA PHE A 58 -11.93 -7.29 -29.07
C PHE A 58 -12.06 -7.43 -27.55
N PHE A 59 -12.67 -8.52 -27.07
CA PHE A 59 -12.84 -8.72 -25.63
C PHE A 59 -11.55 -9.14 -24.94
N GLY A 60 -10.60 -9.77 -25.65
CA GLY A 60 -9.25 -10.04 -25.18
C GLY A 60 -8.48 -8.75 -24.89
N ASP A 61 -8.48 -7.82 -25.84
CA ASP A 61 -7.87 -6.50 -25.70
C ASP A 61 -8.53 -5.69 -24.59
N LEU A 62 -9.87 -5.69 -24.53
CA LEU A 62 -10.60 -5.00 -23.47
C LEU A 62 -10.29 -5.56 -22.08
N SER A 63 -10.20 -6.88 -21.95
CA SER A 63 -9.83 -7.54 -20.69
C SER A 63 -8.42 -7.14 -20.27
N SER A 64 -7.47 -7.16 -21.21
CA SER A 64 -6.08 -6.75 -20.99
C SER A 64 -5.99 -5.29 -20.56
N PHE A 65 -6.74 -4.40 -21.22
CA PHE A 65 -6.84 -3.00 -20.85
C PHE A 65 -7.36 -2.80 -19.43
N LEU A 66 -8.43 -3.52 -19.04
CA LEU A 66 -8.97 -3.44 -17.67
C LEU A 66 -7.95 -3.88 -16.62
N THR A 67 -7.22 -4.97 -16.89
CA THR A 67 -6.14 -5.43 -16.00
C THR A 67 -5.06 -4.36 -15.86
N LEU A 68 -4.53 -3.86 -16.97
CA LEU A 68 -3.47 -2.83 -16.96
C LEU A 68 -3.93 -1.54 -16.28
N PHE A 69 -5.18 -1.14 -16.50
CA PHE A 69 -5.74 0.06 -15.89
C PHE A 69 -5.82 -0.07 -14.36
N LEU A 70 -6.29 -1.21 -13.85
CA LEU A 70 -6.36 -1.46 -12.41
C LEU A 70 -4.96 -1.52 -11.77
N GLU A 71 -3.98 -2.10 -12.46
CA GLU A 71 -2.58 -2.09 -12.02
C GLU A 71 -2.02 -0.67 -11.97
N ALA A 72 -2.25 0.13 -13.00
CA ALA A 72 -1.82 1.53 -13.05
C ALA A 72 -2.45 2.37 -11.93
N VAL A 73 -3.72 2.15 -11.60
CA VAL A 73 -4.38 2.81 -10.46
C VAL A 73 -3.68 2.45 -9.14
N LYS A 74 -3.35 1.17 -8.94
CA LYS A 74 -2.62 0.71 -7.75
C LYS A 74 -1.22 1.32 -7.68
N GLU A 75 -0.51 1.37 -8.80
CA GLU A 75 0.83 1.98 -8.86
C GLU A 75 0.79 3.49 -8.60
N ASN A 76 -0.19 4.20 -9.17
CA ASN A 76 -0.38 5.63 -8.94
C ASN A 76 -0.63 5.95 -7.46
N ASN A 77 -1.43 5.13 -6.77
CA ASN A 77 -1.65 5.28 -5.33
C ASN A 77 -0.36 5.07 -4.54
N LYS A 78 0.41 4.02 -4.85
CA LYS A 78 1.72 3.77 -4.21
C LYS A 78 2.69 4.92 -4.45
N ARG A 79 2.74 5.45 -5.68
CA ARG A 79 3.60 6.59 -6.04
C ARG A 79 3.26 7.81 -5.19
N ARG A 80 1.96 8.15 -5.06
CA ARG A 80 1.48 9.26 -4.23
C ARG A 80 1.89 9.10 -2.76
N GLU A 81 1.71 7.92 -2.19
CA GLU A 81 2.10 7.64 -0.80
C GLU A 81 3.62 7.78 -0.57
N MET A 82 4.43 7.29 -1.51
CA MET A 82 5.89 7.41 -1.45
C MET A 82 6.34 8.86 -1.55
N GLU A 83 5.75 9.65 -2.46
CA GLU A 83 6.03 11.07 -2.60
C GLU A 83 5.70 11.86 -1.32
N GLU A 84 4.56 11.58 -0.69
CA GLU A 84 4.20 12.19 0.59
C GLU A 84 5.19 11.82 1.71
N LYS A 85 5.59 10.55 1.77
CA LYS A 85 6.56 10.07 2.76
C LYS A 85 7.93 10.74 2.57
N MET A 86 8.41 10.85 1.33
CA MET A 86 9.65 11.54 1.00
C MET A 86 9.58 13.03 1.34
N LYS A 87 8.47 13.71 1.01
CA LYS A 87 8.27 15.12 1.33
C LYS A 87 8.29 15.37 2.84
N ARG A 88 7.61 14.53 3.62
CA ARG A 88 7.62 14.61 5.10
C ARG A 88 9.03 14.39 5.67
N ALA A 89 9.77 13.40 5.16
CA ALA A 89 11.14 13.13 5.59
C ALA A 89 12.08 14.31 5.30
N LYS A 90 11.96 14.93 4.11
CA LYS A 90 12.74 16.10 3.72
C LYS A 90 12.49 17.29 4.66
N ILE A 91 11.22 17.61 4.92
CA ILE A 91 10.83 18.71 5.83
C ILE A 91 11.35 18.45 7.25
N ALA A 92 11.25 17.21 7.74
CA ALA A 92 11.74 16.85 9.07
C ALA A 92 13.27 17.03 9.18
N LYS A 93 14.02 16.63 8.14
CA LYS A 93 15.48 16.79 8.09
C LYS A 93 15.88 18.26 8.05
N GLU A 94 15.26 19.07 7.19
CA GLU A 94 15.52 20.52 7.11
C GLU A 94 15.19 21.24 8.43
N LYS A 95 14.11 20.85 9.10
CA LYS A 95 13.75 21.40 10.42
C LYS A 95 14.77 21.02 11.49
N ALA A 96 15.24 19.77 11.50
CA ALA A 96 16.26 19.30 12.45
C ALA A 96 17.61 20.00 12.24
N GLU A 97 18.02 20.22 10.99
CA GLU A 97 19.25 20.96 10.66
C GLU A 97 19.14 22.43 11.09
N ARG A 98 17.99 23.08 10.84
CA ARG A 98 17.75 24.47 11.30
C ARG A 98 17.80 24.59 12.82
N GLU A 99 17.13 23.70 13.55
CA GLU A 99 17.15 23.73 15.02
C GLU A 99 18.56 23.46 15.58
N LYS A 100 19.35 22.59 14.94
CA LYS A 100 20.75 22.36 15.31
C LYS A 100 21.62 23.61 15.12
N LEU A 101 21.47 24.30 13.98
CA LEU A 101 22.19 25.55 13.71
C LEU A 101 21.78 26.66 14.69
N GLU A 102 20.49 26.83 14.97
CA GLU A 102 20.03 27.81 15.96
C GLU A 102 20.57 27.54 17.37
N ARG A 103 20.62 26.28 17.80
CA ARG A 103 21.23 25.90 19.09
C ARG A 103 22.73 26.21 19.10
N GLN A 104 23.44 25.94 18.01
CA GLN A 104 24.87 26.27 17.90
C GLN A 104 25.11 27.78 17.93
N HIS A 105 24.30 28.59 17.24
CA HIS A 105 24.39 30.05 17.28
C HIS A 105 24.11 30.61 18.67
N LYS A 106 23.04 30.14 19.34
CA LYS A 106 22.73 30.55 20.73
C LYS A 106 23.86 30.19 21.69
N LYS A 107 24.44 28.99 21.56
CA LYS A 107 25.60 28.56 22.36
C LYS A 107 26.84 29.42 22.10
N LYS A 108 27.14 29.75 20.83
CA LYS A 108 28.26 30.64 20.48
C LYS A 108 28.10 32.03 21.09
N LYS A 109 26.90 32.62 21.01
CA LYS A 109 26.61 33.95 21.60
C LYS A 109 26.82 33.98 23.12
N LEU A 110 26.58 32.87 23.81
CA LEU A 110 26.85 32.75 25.26
C LEU A 110 28.33 32.54 25.60
N ILE A 111 29.13 31.95 24.69
CA ILE A 111 30.56 31.70 24.91
C ILE A 111 31.41 32.94 24.59
N ASP A 112 30.97 33.81 23.69
CA ASP A 112 31.66 35.07 23.35
C ASP A 112 31.65 36.11 24.49
N ILE A 113 30.84 35.87 25.54
CA ILE A 113 30.88 36.62 26.81
C ILE A 113 32.21 36.37 27.56
N ASN A 114 32.97 35.33 27.20
CA ASN A 114 34.24 35.01 27.85
C ASN A 114 35.48 35.61 27.16
N LYS A 115 35.36 36.47 26.14
CA LYS A 115 36.52 37.02 25.41
C LYS A 115 36.68 38.54 25.44
N GLU A 116 35.70 39.31 25.89
CA GLU A 116 35.89 40.74 26.14
C GLU A 116 35.97 40.95 27.65
N GLY A 117 37.17 41.31 28.10
CA GLY A 117 37.54 41.46 29.50
C GLY A 117 36.93 42.68 30.15
N ASP A 118 35.64 42.58 30.52
CA ASP A 118 35.03 43.35 31.60
C ASP A 118 34.11 42.40 32.40
N GLU A 119 34.66 41.89 33.50
CA GLU A 119 34.06 40.85 34.36
C GLU A 119 32.82 41.32 35.16
N THR A 120 32.44 42.59 35.04
CA THR A 120 31.28 43.20 35.69
C THR A 120 30.01 43.01 34.85
N GLY A 121 29.37 41.85 34.94
CA GLY A 121 28.04 41.61 34.31
C GLY A 121 27.75 40.15 33.96
N VAL A 122 28.76 39.29 34.03
CA VAL A 122 28.61 37.84 33.82
C VAL A 122 27.74 37.21 34.91
N MET A 123 27.92 37.63 36.16
CA MET A 123 27.13 37.12 37.30
C MET A 123 25.65 37.49 37.19
N ASP A 124 25.35 38.75 36.83
CA ASP A 124 23.96 39.20 36.65
C ASP A 124 23.28 38.48 35.49
N SER A 125 24.01 38.28 34.38
CA SER A 125 23.52 37.49 33.25
C SER A 125 23.26 36.02 33.61
N LEU A 126 24.09 35.42 34.48
CA LEU A 126 23.90 34.06 34.99
C LEU A 126 22.69 33.97 35.94
N LEU A 127 22.54 34.93 36.84
CA LEU A 127 21.41 35.00 37.77
C LEU A 127 20.09 35.26 37.02
N GLU A 128 20.09 36.12 36.02
CA GLU A 128 18.94 36.36 35.15
C GLU A 128 18.57 35.10 34.35
N ALA A 129 19.55 34.34 33.85
CA ALA A 129 19.31 33.08 33.15
C ALA A 129 18.77 31.97 34.08
N LEU A 130 19.17 31.96 35.37
CA LEU A 130 18.63 31.06 36.38
C LEU A 130 17.20 31.47 36.79
N GLN A 131 16.96 32.76 36.99
CA GLN A 131 15.66 33.30 37.40
C GLN A 131 14.59 33.20 36.30
N SER A 132 14.96 33.52 35.05
CA SER A 132 14.10 33.31 33.86
C SER A 132 13.92 31.83 33.51
N GLY A 133 14.68 30.93 34.14
CA GLY A 133 14.68 29.49 33.91
C GLY A 133 15.34 29.08 32.59
N ALA A 134 15.97 30.01 31.85
CA ALA A 134 16.68 29.74 30.60
C ALA A 134 17.85 28.77 30.78
N ALA A 135 18.56 28.85 31.91
CA ALA A 135 19.70 27.98 32.25
C ALA A 135 19.30 26.49 32.44
N LEU A 136 18.04 26.21 32.76
CA LEU A 136 17.54 24.88 33.13
C LEU A 136 16.64 24.24 32.05
N ARG A 137 16.36 24.96 30.95
CA ARG A 137 15.41 24.51 29.91
C ARG A 137 15.91 23.32 29.09
N ASP A 138 17.22 23.10 28.99
CA ASP A 138 17.78 22.08 28.10
C ASP A 138 17.67 20.65 28.67
N HIS A 139 17.68 20.48 29.99
CA HIS A 139 17.56 19.14 30.62
C HIS A 139 16.13 18.59 30.68
N ARG A 140 15.10 19.41 30.43
CA ARG A 140 13.68 19.01 30.53
C ARG A 140 13.03 18.57 29.21
N LYS A 141 13.78 18.47 28.10
CA LYS A 141 13.30 17.77 26.89
C LYS A 141 13.73 16.30 26.91
N ARG A 142 13.29 15.55 27.93
CA ARG A 142 13.10 14.10 27.78
C ARG A 142 11.85 13.91 26.93
N SER A 143 12.00 13.16 25.84
CA SER A 143 10.95 12.76 24.91
C SER A 143 9.67 12.33 25.63
N PRO A 144 8.46 12.59 25.10
CA PRO A 144 7.24 12.09 25.71
C PRO A 144 7.31 10.56 25.69
N LYS A 145 7.39 9.94 26.87
CA LYS A 145 7.20 8.50 27.02
C LYS A 145 5.74 8.23 26.65
N THR A 146 5.53 7.60 25.50
CA THR A 146 4.29 6.90 25.18
C THR A 146 4.11 5.82 26.24
N ASN A 147 3.23 6.07 27.22
CA ASN A 147 2.69 5.03 28.07
C ASN A 147 1.77 4.20 27.20
N ASP A 148 2.30 3.12 26.64
CA ASP A 148 1.47 2.06 26.11
C ASP A 148 1.82 0.76 26.83
N ASN A 149 0.78 0.10 27.32
CA ASN A 149 0.81 -1.06 28.19
C ASN A 149 1.66 -2.19 27.61
N ARG A 150 2.77 -2.53 28.27
CA ARG A 150 3.28 -3.90 28.30
C ARG A 150 3.74 -4.25 29.71
N GLN A 151 2.81 -4.80 30.49
CA GLN A 151 3.13 -5.78 31.52
C GLN A 151 3.94 -6.92 30.87
N VAL A 152 5.21 -7.04 31.21
CA VAL A 152 5.83 -8.35 31.46
C VAL A 152 6.79 -8.15 32.63
N ALA A 153 6.48 -8.77 33.76
CA ALA A 153 7.31 -8.80 34.94
C ALA A 153 8.62 -9.55 34.62
N LEU A 154 9.75 -8.85 34.69
CA LEU A 154 11.07 -9.48 34.76
C LEU A 154 11.42 -9.59 36.24
N GLU A 155 11.32 -10.82 36.75
CA GLU A 155 11.78 -11.19 38.07
C GLU A 155 13.24 -10.80 38.27
N LYS A 156 13.49 -10.11 39.38
CA LYS A 156 14.82 -9.77 39.85
C LYS A 156 15.07 -10.54 41.13
N SER A 157 16.07 -11.42 41.14
CA SER A 157 16.88 -11.86 42.30
C SER A 157 17.54 -13.21 41.98
N ARG A 158 18.81 -13.53 42.25
CA ARG A 158 19.80 -12.98 43.18
C ARG A 158 21.20 -13.48 42.78
N SER A 159 22.20 -12.62 42.98
CA SER A 159 23.61 -12.96 43.04
C SER A 159 23.92 -13.76 44.31
N ARG A 160 24.80 -14.79 44.20
CA ARG A 160 25.79 -15.18 45.23
C ARG A 160 26.72 -16.31 44.71
N HIS A 161 27.96 -15.93 44.41
CA HIS A 161 29.23 -16.44 44.98
C HIS A 161 29.48 -17.96 45.15
N HIS A 162 30.72 -18.36 44.80
CA HIS A 162 31.40 -19.68 44.88
C HIS A 162 31.15 -20.60 43.68
N GLY A 163 32.12 -21.27 43.07
CA GLY A 163 33.54 -21.46 43.33
C GLY A 163 33.98 -22.71 42.55
N ARG A 164 35.06 -22.59 41.78
CA ARG A 164 36.01 -23.65 41.35
C ARG A 164 35.46 -25.04 40.92
N MET A 165 35.64 -25.39 39.65
CA MET A 165 36.57 -26.42 39.14
C MET A 165 36.08 -27.00 37.80
N VAL A 166 37.02 -27.05 36.85
CA VAL A 166 37.03 -27.90 35.64
C VAL A 166 38.12 -28.97 35.90
N PRO A 167 38.36 -29.98 35.05
CA PRO A 167 37.51 -30.77 34.14
C PRO A 167 37.67 -32.29 34.41
N VAL A 168 36.88 -33.15 33.75
CA VAL A 168 37.33 -34.10 32.71
C VAL A 168 36.20 -34.23 31.70
#